data_AF-A0A367V7B2-F1
#
_entry.id   AF-A0A367V7B2-F1
#
_cell.length_a   1.000
_cell.length_b   1.000
_cell.length_c   1.000
_cell.angle_alpha   90.00
_cell.angle_beta   90.00
_cell.angle_gamma   90.00
#
_symmetry.space_group_name_H-M   'P 1'
#
loop_
_entity.id
_entity.type
_entity.pdbx_description
1 polymer ?
#
loop_
_entity_poly.entity_id
_entity_poly.type
_entity_poly.pdbx_seq_one_letter_code
_entity_poly.pdbx_strand_id
1 'polypeptide(L)'
;MKAITIWQPYASLVAENFKKIETRGWQTHYRGQIAIHAAKKPFKEVDFLDNLLELQSASNQKPDEAQAVIDWYHCNRKSGFQTSAIIAVAYLEAVIPTEDLTDEGLLCPVEYALGGYGPERFGWCFSNIKKLENPVITNGKQGIWNLSPSLTVETLKQLLSRDAQIVAQSLFGLGKNSSVTFQTPSRITPRTSIAINELINAGMVVRDMDWHESIRVFKGTENIGNPRRDFKPVEENEDFAIVKGDAA
;
A
#
# COMPACT_ATOMS: atom_id res chain seq x y z
N MET A 1 0.24 5.59 9.08
CA MET A 1 0.96 5.24 7.81
C MET A 1 1.43 6.51 7.08
N LYS A 2 2.55 6.46 6.32
CA LYS A 2 2.99 7.56 5.44
C LYS A 2 2.15 7.62 4.16
N ALA A 3 2.08 8.79 3.53
CA ALA A 3 1.38 9.01 2.26
C ALA A 3 2.17 9.97 1.36
N ILE A 4 1.98 9.82 0.05
CA ILE A 4 2.49 10.74 -0.97
C ILE A 4 1.35 11.12 -1.93
N THR A 5 1.28 12.40 -2.28
CA THR A 5 0.31 12.91 -3.25
C THR A 5 0.92 12.94 -4.66
N ILE A 6 0.30 12.22 -5.59
CA ILE A 6 0.71 12.06 -6.99
C ILE A 6 -0.37 12.68 -7.90
N TRP A 7 0.05 13.35 -8.97
CA TRP A 7 -0.88 13.92 -9.95
C TRP A 7 -1.53 12.84 -10.80
N GLN A 8 -2.75 13.09 -11.25
CA GLN A 8 -3.37 12.23 -12.26
C GLN A 8 -2.78 12.52 -13.65
N PRO A 9 -2.64 11.50 -14.52
CA PRO A 9 -3.12 10.13 -14.35
C PRO A 9 -2.13 9.19 -13.63
N TYR A 10 -0.94 9.69 -13.28
CA TYR A 10 0.15 8.89 -12.72
C TYR A 10 -0.21 8.19 -11.40
N ALA A 11 -1.02 8.80 -10.55
CA ALA A 11 -1.51 8.16 -9.33
C ALA A 11 -2.30 6.87 -9.66
N SER A 12 -3.21 6.95 -10.64
CA SER A 12 -3.96 5.79 -11.10
C SER A 12 -3.07 4.78 -11.83
N LEU A 13 -2.09 5.22 -12.63
CA LEU A 13 -1.12 4.32 -13.25
C LEU A 13 -0.30 3.53 -12.21
N VAL A 14 0.04 4.17 -11.08
CA VAL A 14 0.64 3.47 -9.94
C VAL A 14 -0.33 2.45 -9.36
N ALA A 15 -1.56 2.86 -9.05
CA ALA A 15 -2.57 1.97 -8.48
C ALA A 15 -2.84 0.73 -9.35
N GLU A 16 -2.81 0.87 -10.67
CA GLU A 16 -3.02 -0.22 -11.64
C GLU A 16 -1.74 -1.01 -11.96
N ASN A 17 -0.63 -0.73 -11.27
CA ASN A 17 0.66 -1.40 -11.45
C ASN A 17 1.36 -1.15 -12.80
N PHE A 18 0.85 -0.23 -13.63
CA PHE A 18 1.51 0.21 -14.86
C PHE A 18 2.74 1.07 -14.60
N LYS A 19 2.74 1.79 -13.47
CA LYS A 19 3.85 2.64 -13.04
C LYS A 19 4.34 2.22 -11.65
N LYS A 20 5.59 1.85 -11.54
CA LYS A 20 6.26 1.42 -10.30
C LYS A 20 7.30 2.43 -9.85
N ILE A 21 7.76 3.33 -10.71
CA ILE A 21 8.78 4.32 -10.36
C ILE A 21 8.20 5.74 -10.42
N GLU A 22 7.88 6.33 -9.29
CA GLU A 22 7.45 7.74 -9.23
C GLU A 22 8.66 8.69 -9.27
N THR A 23 8.63 9.75 -10.05
CA THR A 23 9.78 10.68 -10.16
C THR A 23 9.58 11.96 -9.37
N ARG A 24 10.59 12.39 -8.61
CA ARG A 24 10.55 13.61 -7.78
C ARG A 24 11.88 14.36 -7.86
N GLY A 25 11.83 15.69 -7.75
CA GLY A 25 13.03 16.53 -7.60
C GLY A 25 13.61 16.54 -6.19
N TRP A 26 13.22 15.58 -5.33
CA TRP A 26 13.70 15.48 -3.96
C TRP A 26 13.68 14.02 -3.49
N GLN A 27 14.53 13.71 -2.52
CA GLN A 27 14.72 12.38 -1.96
C GLN A 27 14.15 12.24 -0.55
N THR A 28 13.96 10.99 -0.11
CA THR A 28 13.62 10.65 1.28
C THR A 28 14.41 9.45 1.77
N HIS A 29 14.72 9.43 3.06
CA HIS A 29 15.27 8.25 3.74
C HIS A 29 14.20 7.24 4.14
N TYR A 30 12.90 7.59 4.01
CA TYR A 30 11.82 6.68 4.37
C TYR A 30 11.77 5.47 3.43
N ARG A 31 11.61 4.28 4.01
CA ARG A 31 11.28 3.02 3.31
C ARG A 31 10.14 2.33 4.04
N GLY A 32 9.24 1.73 3.27
CA GLY A 32 8.09 1.00 3.80
C GLY A 32 6.73 1.44 3.27
N GLN A 33 5.72 0.94 3.99
CA GLN A 33 4.31 1.39 4.08
C GLN A 33 3.96 2.78 3.55
N ILE A 34 3.59 2.97 2.28
CA ILE A 34 3.16 4.27 1.76
C ILE A 34 1.81 4.23 1.04
N ALA A 35 0.90 5.12 1.45
CA ALA A 35 -0.37 5.34 0.78
C ALA A 35 -0.19 6.27 -0.45
N ILE A 36 -0.82 5.91 -1.55
CA ILE A 36 -0.83 6.68 -2.79
C ILE A 36 -2.11 7.53 -2.82
N HIS A 37 -1.92 8.84 -2.71
CA HIS A 37 -2.99 9.83 -2.78
C HIS A 37 -3.05 10.43 -4.18
N ALA A 38 -4.25 10.47 -4.79
CA ALA A 38 -4.50 11.16 -6.03
C ALA A 38 -4.77 12.66 -5.78
N ALA A 39 -3.94 13.52 -6.36
CA ALA A 39 -4.02 14.98 -6.20
C ALA A 39 -5.38 15.56 -6.60
N LYS A 40 -5.67 16.76 -6.08
CA LYS A 40 -6.96 17.44 -6.27
C LYS A 40 -7.17 18.02 -7.67
N LYS A 41 -6.11 18.50 -8.33
CA LYS A 41 -6.24 19.13 -9.66
C LYS A 41 -6.73 18.09 -10.65
N PRO A 42 -7.80 18.39 -11.40
CA PRO A 42 -8.25 17.53 -12.49
C PRO A 42 -7.14 17.37 -13.53
N PHE A 43 -7.03 16.15 -14.04
CA PHE A 43 -6.17 15.84 -15.17
C PHE A 43 -6.69 16.53 -16.45
N LYS A 44 -5.77 17.05 -17.28
CA LYS A 44 -6.06 17.52 -18.63
C LYS A 44 -5.35 16.63 -19.61
N GLU A 45 -6.03 16.18 -20.67
CA GLU A 45 -5.45 15.24 -21.64
C GLU A 45 -4.16 15.76 -22.29
N VAL A 46 -4.06 17.08 -22.48
CA VAL A 46 -2.84 17.74 -22.99
C VAL A 46 -1.60 17.46 -22.12
N ASP A 47 -1.78 17.26 -20.82
CA ASP A 47 -0.70 17.00 -19.86
C ASP A 47 -0.11 15.58 -20.00
N PHE A 48 -0.68 14.71 -20.86
CA PHE A 48 -0.21 13.33 -21.08
C PHE A 48 0.07 13.00 -22.55
N LEU A 49 -0.01 13.97 -23.46
CA LEU A 49 0.22 13.71 -24.89
C LEU A 49 1.65 13.24 -25.17
N ASP A 50 2.64 13.86 -24.54
CA ASP A 50 4.04 13.46 -24.69
C ASP A 50 4.26 12.02 -24.19
N ASN A 51 3.63 11.65 -23.08
CA ASN A 51 3.68 10.27 -22.58
C ASN A 51 3.07 9.28 -23.58
N LEU A 52 2.01 9.63 -24.30
CA LEU A 52 1.42 8.76 -25.32
C LEU A 52 2.37 8.57 -26.52
N LEU A 53 3.06 9.62 -26.94
CA LEU A 53 4.06 9.52 -28.02
C LEU A 53 5.26 8.65 -27.60
N GLU A 54 5.72 8.80 -26.37
CA GLU A 54 6.77 7.95 -25.80
C GLU A 54 6.30 6.49 -25.65
N LEU A 55 5.06 6.25 -25.23
CA LEU A 55 4.48 4.90 -25.17
C LEU A 55 4.36 4.25 -26.57
N GLN A 56 3.99 5.02 -27.60
CA GLN A 56 4.00 4.55 -28.99
C GLN A 56 5.41 4.22 -29.48
N SER A 57 6.42 4.94 -29.01
CA SER A 57 7.82 4.61 -29.31
C SER A 57 8.25 3.34 -28.58
N ALA A 58 7.84 3.20 -27.31
CA ALA A 58 8.09 2.03 -26.47
C ALA A 58 7.44 0.75 -27.02
N SER A 59 6.33 0.83 -27.74
CA SER A 59 5.67 -0.35 -28.33
C SER A 59 6.53 -1.07 -29.36
N ASN A 60 7.58 -0.44 -29.91
CA ASN A 60 8.56 -1.12 -30.77
C ASN A 60 9.42 -2.14 -30.00
N GLN A 61 9.56 -1.97 -28.69
CA GLN A 61 10.38 -2.84 -27.82
C GLN A 61 9.52 -3.67 -26.86
N LYS A 62 8.41 -3.11 -26.38
CA LYS A 62 7.49 -3.68 -25.39
C LYS A 62 6.03 -3.48 -25.83
N PRO A 63 5.60 -4.12 -26.94
CA PRO A 63 4.30 -3.87 -27.55
C PRO A 63 3.13 -4.12 -26.61
N ASP A 64 3.08 -5.29 -25.97
CA ASP A 64 1.95 -5.67 -25.12
C ASP A 64 1.84 -4.78 -23.87
N GLU A 65 2.97 -4.48 -23.22
CA GLU A 65 2.99 -3.62 -22.03
C GLU A 65 2.60 -2.18 -22.38
N ALA A 66 3.18 -1.61 -23.44
CA ALA A 66 2.87 -0.25 -23.87
C ALA A 66 1.42 -0.10 -24.33
N GLN A 67 0.93 -1.05 -25.13
CA GLN A 67 -0.45 -1.04 -25.63
C GLN A 67 -1.46 -1.18 -24.48
N ALA A 68 -1.18 -2.01 -23.48
CA ALA A 68 -2.04 -2.14 -22.30
C ALA A 68 -2.21 -0.80 -21.55
N VAL A 69 -1.14 -0.01 -21.43
CA VAL A 69 -1.20 1.32 -20.81
C VAL A 69 -2.02 2.29 -21.67
N ILE A 70 -1.80 2.30 -22.99
CA ILE A 70 -2.52 3.16 -23.94
C ILE A 70 -4.02 2.85 -23.92
N ASP A 71 -4.38 1.57 -24.02
CA ASP A 71 -5.77 1.11 -24.03
C ASP A 71 -6.45 1.45 -22.70
N TRP A 72 -5.79 1.16 -21.57
CA TRP A 72 -6.30 1.52 -20.26
C TRP A 72 -6.52 3.03 -20.14
N TYR A 73 -5.57 3.86 -20.60
CA TYR A 73 -5.72 5.32 -20.57
C TYR A 73 -6.93 5.77 -21.39
N HIS A 74 -7.09 5.27 -22.62
CA HIS A 74 -8.20 5.63 -23.48
C HIS A 74 -9.57 5.20 -22.94
N CYS A 75 -9.64 4.04 -22.29
CA CYS A 75 -10.86 3.55 -21.63
C CYS A 75 -11.26 4.41 -20.43
N ASN A 76 -10.30 4.96 -19.68
CA ASN A 76 -10.56 5.64 -18.41
C ASN A 76 -10.60 7.17 -18.51
N ARG A 77 -9.92 7.79 -19.49
CA ARG A 77 -9.81 9.26 -19.57
C ARG A 77 -11.15 10.00 -19.62
N LYS A 78 -12.17 9.41 -20.26
CA LYS A 78 -13.49 10.04 -20.45
C LYS A 78 -14.30 10.10 -19.15
N SER A 79 -14.19 9.07 -18.32
CA SER A 79 -14.87 8.99 -17.01
C SER A 79 -14.19 9.87 -15.96
N GLY A 80 -12.98 10.34 -16.25
CA GLY A 80 -12.15 11.06 -15.31
C GLY A 80 -11.46 10.13 -14.31
N PHE A 81 -10.38 10.63 -13.72
CA PHE A 81 -9.65 9.89 -12.68
C PHE A 81 -10.08 10.35 -11.29
N GLN A 82 -10.12 9.44 -10.32
CA GLN A 82 -10.38 9.78 -8.92
C GLN A 82 -9.40 10.86 -8.46
N THR A 83 -9.90 11.89 -7.78
CA THR A 83 -9.09 12.95 -7.16
C THR A 83 -9.37 13.06 -5.67
N SER A 84 -8.47 13.68 -4.92
CA SER A 84 -8.63 13.94 -3.49
C SER A 84 -8.94 12.68 -2.67
N ALA A 85 -8.24 11.58 -2.95
CA ALA A 85 -8.45 10.31 -2.27
C ALA A 85 -7.17 9.48 -2.20
N ILE A 86 -7.05 8.65 -1.17
CA ILE A 86 -6.15 7.50 -1.20
C ILE A 86 -6.74 6.45 -2.12
N ILE A 87 -5.96 5.96 -3.07
CA ILE A 87 -6.42 5.00 -4.09
C ILE A 87 -5.61 3.71 -4.13
N ALA A 88 -4.45 3.68 -3.47
CA ALA A 88 -3.63 2.48 -3.35
C ALA A 88 -2.73 2.57 -2.12
N VAL A 89 -2.18 1.42 -1.72
CA VAL A 89 -1.02 1.32 -0.81
C VAL A 89 0.09 0.61 -1.56
N ALA A 90 1.32 1.07 -1.37
CA ALA A 90 2.52 0.47 -1.91
C ALA A 90 3.59 0.38 -0.82
N TYR A 91 4.69 -0.29 -1.12
CA TYR A 91 5.89 -0.28 -0.30
C TYR A 91 6.99 0.50 -1.04
N LEU A 92 7.54 1.54 -0.43
CA LEU A 92 8.69 2.27 -0.98
C LEU A 92 9.98 1.50 -0.64
N GLU A 93 10.54 0.82 -1.64
CA GLU A 93 11.74 -0.03 -1.50
C GLU A 93 13.03 0.75 -1.66
N ALA A 94 13.07 1.62 -2.66
CA ALA A 94 14.26 2.36 -3.03
C ALA A 94 13.91 3.78 -3.50
N VAL A 95 14.87 4.67 -3.32
CA VAL A 95 14.89 6.01 -3.89
C VAL A 95 16.26 6.15 -4.52
N ILE A 96 16.29 6.20 -5.85
CA ILE A 96 17.49 6.09 -6.67
C ILE A 96 17.58 7.34 -7.54
N PRO A 97 18.76 7.97 -7.70
CA PRO A 97 18.97 9.01 -8.70
C PRO A 97 18.51 8.54 -10.09
N THR A 98 17.90 9.43 -10.87
CA THR A 98 17.39 9.06 -12.21
C THR A 98 18.49 8.69 -13.18
N GLU A 99 19.68 9.27 -13.05
CA GLU A 99 20.88 8.96 -13.84
C GLU A 99 21.31 7.49 -13.65
N ASP A 100 21.34 7.01 -12.40
CA ASP A 100 21.67 5.61 -12.11
C ASP A 100 20.62 4.65 -12.71
N LEU A 101 19.33 5.03 -12.70
CA LEU A 101 18.26 4.23 -13.30
C LEU A 101 18.39 4.11 -14.83
N THR A 102 18.85 5.18 -15.50
CA THR A 102 19.04 5.18 -16.96
C THR A 102 20.32 4.48 -17.37
N ASP A 103 21.42 4.73 -16.66
CA ASP A 103 22.75 4.27 -17.04
C ASP A 103 22.93 2.77 -16.77
N GLU A 104 22.30 2.24 -15.72
CA GLU A 104 22.31 0.82 -15.41
C GLU A 104 21.30 -0.01 -16.23
N GLY A 105 20.53 0.63 -17.13
CA GLY A 105 19.52 -0.04 -17.95
C GLY A 105 18.37 -0.66 -17.14
N LEU A 106 18.17 -0.17 -15.91
CA LEU A 106 17.13 -0.66 -14.99
C LEU A 106 15.73 -0.18 -15.39
N LEU A 107 15.65 0.75 -16.34
CA LEU A 107 14.41 1.39 -16.75
C LEU A 107 13.88 0.78 -18.04
N CYS A 108 12.75 0.09 -17.96
CA CYS A 108 12.07 -0.38 -19.16
C CYS A 108 11.47 0.80 -19.95
N PRO A 109 11.30 0.67 -21.28
CA PRO A 109 10.76 1.75 -22.11
C PRO A 109 9.39 2.29 -21.66
N VAL A 110 8.53 1.42 -21.12
CA VAL A 110 7.21 1.82 -20.59
C VAL A 110 7.35 2.67 -19.33
N GLU A 111 8.23 2.30 -18.39
CA GLU A 111 8.48 3.12 -17.19
C GLU A 111 9.08 4.48 -17.54
N TYR A 112 10.02 4.50 -18.50
CA TYR A 112 10.61 5.74 -19.02
C TYR A 112 9.51 6.66 -19.58
N ALA A 113 8.62 6.11 -20.41
CA ALA A 113 7.50 6.85 -21.00
C ALA A 113 6.49 7.38 -19.97
N LEU A 114 6.52 6.91 -18.71
CA LEU A 114 5.57 7.31 -17.67
C LEU A 114 6.18 8.26 -16.61
N GLY A 115 7.39 8.77 -16.80
CA GLY A 115 8.05 9.63 -15.80
C GLY A 115 9.03 10.63 -16.40
N GLY A 116 9.45 11.60 -15.58
CA GLY A 116 10.52 12.52 -15.95
C GLY A 116 11.85 12.04 -15.36
N TYR A 117 12.69 11.43 -16.17
CA TYR A 117 14.00 10.86 -15.77
C TYR A 117 15.19 11.77 -16.11
N GLY A 118 14.95 13.07 -16.23
CA GLY A 118 16.04 14.06 -16.36
C GLY A 118 16.95 14.11 -15.11
N PRO A 119 18.11 14.77 -15.21
CA PRO A 119 19.08 14.88 -14.12
C PRO A 119 18.51 15.58 -12.88
N GLU A 120 19.19 15.43 -11.74
CA GLU A 120 18.81 16.01 -10.44
C GLU A 120 17.44 15.56 -9.91
N ARG A 121 16.97 14.39 -10.34
CA ARG A 121 15.72 13.78 -9.90
C ARG A 121 15.97 12.41 -9.28
N PHE A 122 14.95 11.92 -8.60
CA PHE A 122 14.96 10.64 -7.93
C PHE A 122 13.74 9.82 -8.35
N GLY A 123 13.98 8.57 -8.74
CA GLY A 123 12.96 7.55 -8.90
C GLY A 123 12.65 6.89 -7.55
N TRP A 124 11.40 6.99 -7.13
CA TRP A 124 10.83 6.34 -5.97
C TRP A 124 10.25 4.99 -6.41
N CYS A 125 10.98 3.92 -6.14
CA CYS A 125 10.66 2.57 -6.57
C CYS A 125 9.67 1.93 -5.61
N PHE A 126 8.46 1.66 -6.10
CA PHE A 126 7.38 1.01 -5.38
C PHE A 126 7.33 -0.49 -5.67
N SER A 127 7.04 -1.27 -4.63
CA SER A 127 6.68 -2.69 -4.71
C SER A 127 5.34 -2.93 -4.00
N ASN A 128 4.80 -4.15 -4.13
CA ASN A 128 3.58 -4.60 -3.44
C ASN A 128 2.42 -3.59 -3.52
N ILE A 129 2.20 -3.04 -4.72
CA ILE A 129 1.16 -2.05 -4.95
C ILE A 129 -0.20 -2.76 -4.93
N LYS A 130 -1.07 -2.31 -4.04
CA LYS A 130 -2.44 -2.79 -3.87
C LYS A 130 -3.41 -1.64 -4.06
N LYS A 131 -4.17 -1.68 -5.15
CA LYS A 131 -5.28 -0.75 -5.41
C LYS A 131 -6.38 -0.94 -4.37
N LEU A 132 -6.96 0.18 -3.93
CA LEU A 132 -8.16 0.14 -3.09
C LEU A 132 -9.39 -0.04 -3.96
N GLU A 133 -10.31 -0.90 -3.52
CA GLU A 133 -11.63 -1.04 -4.15
C GLU A 133 -12.44 0.25 -3.97
N ASN A 134 -12.40 0.82 -2.76
CA ASN A 134 -13.11 2.04 -2.41
C ASN A 134 -12.10 3.14 -2.04
N PRO A 135 -11.92 4.18 -2.88
CA PRO A 135 -11.04 5.29 -2.56
C PRO A 135 -11.38 5.96 -1.23
N VAL A 136 -10.38 6.25 -0.40
CA VAL A 136 -10.58 6.92 0.90
C VAL A 136 -10.42 8.44 0.71
N ILE A 137 -11.54 9.16 0.74
CA ILE A 137 -11.59 10.59 0.43
C ILE A 137 -10.84 11.41 1.49
N THR A 138 -9.85 12.19 1.06
CA THR A 138 -9.06 13.07 1.93
C THR A 138 -8.27 14.11 1.13
N ASN A 139 -7.94 15.24 1.76
CA ASN A 139 -7.09 16.24 1.14
C ASN A 139 -5.62 15.79 1.13
N GLY A 140 -4.97 15.97 -0.02
CA GLY A 140 -3.53 15.73 -0.16
C GLY A 140 -2.70 16.81 0.53
N LYS A 141 -1.41 16.52 0.71
CA LYS A 141 -0.44 17.47 1.29
C LYS A 141 0.86 17.44 0.48
N GLN A 142 1.63 18.53 0.55
CA GLN A 142 2.97 18.59 -0.04
C GLN A 142 3.96 17.74 0.75
N GLY A 143 4.98 17.22 0.06
CA GLY A 143 5.97 16.32 0.65
C GLY A 143 5.39 14.96 1.05
N ILE A 144 6.15 14.21 1.84
CA ILE A 144 5.65 13.01 2.51
C ILE A 144 4.85 13.41 3.75
N TRP A 145 3.68 12.83 3.96
CA TRP A 145 2.81 13.19 5.07
C TRP A 145 2.25 11.97 5.80
N ASN A 146 1.67 12.16 6.98
CA ASN A 146 1.07 11.07 7.76
C ASN A 146 -0.44 11.07 7.59
N LEU A 147 -1.01 9.89 7.31
CA LEU A 147 -2.44 9.64 7.48
C LEU A 147 -2.80 9.75 8.97
N SER A 148 -4.01 10.23 9.27
CA SER A 148 -4.58 10.07 10.61
C SER A 148 -4.77 8.59 10.94
N PRO A 149 -4.89 8.21 12.22
CA PRO A 149 -5.21 6.84 12.60
C PRO A 149 -6.50 6.34 11.94
N SER A 150 -7.55 7.16 11.89
CA SER A 150 -8.83 6.80 11.25
C SER A 150 -8.68 6.49 9.77
N LEU A 151 -8.01 7.34 9.00
CA LEU A 151 -7.79 7.13 7.57
C LEU A 151 -6.86 5.95 7.30
N THR A 152 -5.89 5.71 8.20
CA THR A 152 -4.99 4.54 8.10
C THR A 152 -5.80 3.25 8.24
N VAL A 153 -6.67 3.15 9.25
CA VAL A 153 -7.54 1.99 9.46
C VAL A 153 -8.49 1.80 8.29
N GLU A 154 -9.13 2.88 7.82
CA GLU A 154 -10.06 2.84 6.69
C GLU A 154 -9.41 2.38 5.38
N THR A 155 -8.13 2.73 5.19
CA THR A 155 -7.31 2.30 4.06
C THR A 155 -6.92 0.83 4.19
N LEU A 156 -6.36 0.45 5.34
CA LEU A 156 -5.82 -0.89 5.55
C LEU A 156 -6.91 -1.97 5.62
N LYS A 157 -8.09 -1.68 6.18
CA LYS A 157 -9.18 -2.67 6.29
C LYS A 157 -9.61 -3.24 4.95
N GLN A 158 -9.45 -2.49 3.86
CA GLN A 158 -9.79 -2.94 2.51
C GLN A 158 -8.78 -3.94 1.95
N LEU A 159 -7.57 -3.96 2.49
CA LEU A 159 -6.44 -4.76 2.01
C LEU A 159 -6.18 -6.01 2.86
N LEU A 160 -6.86 -6.14 4.00
CA LEU A 160 -6.73 -7.27 4.91
C LEU A 160 -7.65 -8.41 4.51
N SER A 161 -7.13 -9.63 4.56
CA SER A 161 -7.93 -10.85 4.49
C SER A 161 -8.98 -10.91 5.61
N ARG A 162 -10.06 -11.67 5.39
CA ARG A 162 -11.08 -11.89 6.43
C ARG A 162 -10.46 -12.50 7.70
N ASP A 163 -9.50 -13.41 7.55
CA ASP A 163 -8.78 -14.02 8.66
C ASP A 163 -8.00 -12.99 9.50
N ALA A 164 -7.30 -12.06 8.85
CA ALA A 164 -6.62 -10.97 9.54
C ALA A 164 -7.61 -10.03 10.26
N GLN A 165 -8.77 -9.76 9.67
CA GLN A 165 -9.83 -8.98 10.32
C GLN A 165 -10.41 -9.71 11.54
N ILE A 166 -10.64 -11.02 11.44
CA ILE A 166 -11.10 -11.87 12.56
C ILE A 166 -10.08 -11.83 13.70
N VAL A 167 -8.80 -12.03 13.39
CA VAL A 167 -7.71 -11.98 14.38
C VAL A 167 -7.59 -10.60 15.02
N ALA A 168 -7.67 -9.52 14.23
CA ALA A 168 -7.65 -8.17 14.75
C ALA A 168 -8.81 -7.92 15.74
N GLN A 169 -10.02 -8.37 15.41
CA GLN A 169 -11.18 -8.20 16.29
C GLN A 169 -11.11 -9.07 17.55
N SER A 170 -10.76 -10.35 17.39
CA SER A 170 -10.83 -11.35 18.45
C SER A 170 -9.68 -11.22 19.45
N LEU A 171 -8.47 -10.96 18.96
CA LEU A 171 -7.28 -10.86 19.81
C LEU A 171 -6.91 -9.42 20.17
N PHE A 172 -7.16 -8.46 19.27
CA PHE A 172 -6.76 -7.06 19.45
C PHE A 172 -7.95 -6.09 19.56
N GLY A 173 -9.09 -6.56 20.08
CA GLY A 173 -10.32 -5.78 20.15
C GLY A 173 -10.25 -4.46 20.96
N LEU A 174 -9.23 -4.28 21.81
CA LEU A 174 -8.95 -3.03 22.53
C LEU A 174 -7.97 -2.11 21.77
N GLY A 175 -7.67 -2.46 20.53
CA GLY A 175 -6.81 -1.68 19.65
C GLY A 175 -5.36 -1.69 20.11
N LYS A 176 -4.75 -0.50 20.13
CA LYS A 176 -3.37 -0.30 20.59
C LYS A 176 -3.09 -0.72 22.04
N ASN A 177 -4.14 -0.83 22.86
CA ASN A 177 -4.02 -1.24 24.26
C ASN A 177 -4.08 -2.78 24.42
N SER A 178 -4.30 -3.51 23.33
CA SER A 178 -4.26 -4.97 23.35
C SER A 178 -2.82 -5.48 23.35
N SER A 179 -2.53 -6.39 24.28
CA SER A 179 -1.35 -7.23 24.29
C SER A 179 -1.80 -8.69 24.35
N VAL A 180 -1.27 -9.52 23.45
CA VAL A 180 -1.66 -10.92 23.31
C VAL A 180 -0.43 -11.78 23.52
N THR A 181 -0.51 -12.68 24.49
CA THR A 181 0.59 -13.57 24.86
C THR A 181 0.20 -15.01 24.57
N PHE A 182 1.05 -15.70 23.80
CA PHE A 182 0.97 -17.15 23.61
C PHE A 182 2.12 -17.79 24.35
N GLN A 183 1.79 -18.65 25.32
CA GLN A 183 2.74 -19.40 26.14
C GLN A 183 2.42 -20.89 26.05
N THR A 184 3.46 -21.73 26.05
CA THR A 184 3.29 -23.19 26.08
C THR A 184 2.43 -23.65 27.27
N PRO A 185 1.52 -24.64 27.09
CA PRO A 185 1.36 -25.47 25.90
C PRO A 185 0.46 -24.86 24.79
N SER A 186 -0.16 -23.70 25.00
CA SER A 186 -1.02 -23.04 24.02
C SER A 186 -0.23 -22.72 22.74
N ARG A 187 -0.68 -23.27 21.61
CA ARG A 187 -0.04 -23.07 20.30
C ARG A 187 -0.84 -22.08 19.46
N ILE A 188 -0.12 -21.18 18.79
CA ILE A 188 -0.69 -20.40 17.68
C ILE A 188 -0.93 -21.37 16.51
N THR A 189 -2.16 -21.43 16.02
CA THR A 189 -2.45 -22.23 14.82
C THR A 189 -1.75 -21.62 13.60
N PRO A 190 -1.39 -22.42 12.57
CA PRO A 190 -0.81 -21.88 11.35
C PRO A 190 -1.67 -20.77 10.71
N ARG A 191 -2.99 -20.94 10.72
CA ARG A 191 -3.96 -19.94 10.20
C ARG A 191 -3.88 -18.63 10.96
N THR A 192 -3.92 -18.66 12.30
CA THR A 192 -3.76 -17.47 13.15
C THR A 192 -2.38 -16.83 12.96
N SER A 193 -1.32 -17.62 12.80
CA SER A 193 0.03 -17.07 12.55
C SER A 193 0.12 -16.30 11.24
N ILE A 194 -0.53 -16.80 10.17
CA ILE A 194 -0.57 -16.12 8.86
C ILE A 194 -1.30 -14.77 8.99
N ALA A 195 -2.48 -14.78 9.63
CA ALA A 195 -3.26 -13.58 9.89
C ALA A 195 -2.51 -12.55 10.76
N ILE A 196 -1.82 -12.98 11.81
CA ILE A 196 -0.97 -12.09 12.63
C ILE A 196 0.16 -11.48 11.79
N ASN A 197 0.84 -12.29 10.95
CA ASN A 197 1.90 -11.78 10.08
C ASN A 197 1.37 -10.75 9.07
N GLU A 198 0.15 -10.94 8.57
CA GLU A 198 -0.51 -9.95 7.71
C GLU A 198 -0.74 -8.62 8.44
N LEU A 199 -1.23 -8.67 9.69
CA LEU A 199 -1.39 -7.49 10.54
C LEU A 199 -0.05 -6.81 10.87
N ILE A 200 1.03 -7.59 11.06
CA ILE A 200 2.38 -7.05 11.25
C ILE A 200 2.86 -6.33 9.99
N ASN A 201 2.67 -6.94 8.81
CA ASN A 201 3.05 -6.34 7.53
C ASN A 201 2.25 -5.07 7.22
N ALA A 202 1.01 -4.98 7.70
CA ALA A 202 0.18 -3.78 7.65
C ALA A 202 0.56 -2.73 8.71
N GLY A 203 1.56 -3.02 9.56
CA GLY A 203 1.99 -2.18 10.66
C GLY A 203 0.91 -1.98 11.73
N MET A 204 -0.10 -2.86 11.80
CA MET A 204 -1.18 -2.84 12.78
C MET A 204 -0.80 -3.52 14.08
N VAL A 205 0.03 -4.56 14.01
CA VAL A 205 0.54 -5.32 15.16
C VAL A 205 2.06 -5.30 15.12
N VAL A 206 2.70 -5.34 16.29
CA VAL A 206 4.15 -5.53 16.41
C VAL A 206 4.46 -6.71 17.32
N ARG A 207 5.62 -7.33 17.10
CA ARG A 207 6.21 -8.29 18.04
C ARG A 207 6.80 -7.50 19.20
N ASP A 208 6.50 -7.91 20.42
CA ASP A 208 7.05 -7.28 21.61
C ASP A 208 8.43 -7.84 21.96
N MET A 209 9.17 -7.13 22.81
CA MET A 209 10.55 -7.47 23.19
C MET A 209 10.66 -8.75 24.02
N ASP A 210 9.58 -9.15 24.71
CA ASP A 210 9.50 -10.38 25.51
C ASP A 210 9.27 -11.62 24.63
N TRP A 211 10.05 -11.74 23.55
CA TRP A 211 9.96 -12.81 22.55
C TRP A 211 11.05 -13.85 22.78
N HIS A 212 10.70 -15.03 23.29
CA HIS A 212 11.59 -16.18 23.43
C HIS A 212 10.90 -17.49 23.05
N GLU A 213 11.64 -18.60 22.97
CA GLU A 213 11.15 -19.86 22.37
C GLU A 213 9.82 -20.37 22.95
N SER A 214 9.54 -20.07 24.21
CA SER A 214 8.33 -20.48 24.95
C SER A 214 7.25 -19.40 25.10
N ILE A 215 7.54 -18.13 24.78
CA ILE A 215 6.59 -17.00 24.93
C ILE A 215 6.65 -16.10 23.70
N ARG A 216 5.49 -15.88 23.07
CA ARG A 216 5.32 -14.93 21.97
C ARG A 216 4.31 -13.87 22.37
N VAL A 217 4.77 -12.62 22.40
CA VAL A 217 3.94 -11.47 22.75
C VAL A 217 3.76 -10.57 21.52
N PHE A 218 2.51 -10.17 21.27
CA PHE A 218 2.14 -9.25 20.21
C PHE A 218 1.36 -8.08 20.78
N LYS A 219 1.64 -6.86 20.29
CA LYS A 219 0.97 -5.63 20.72
C LYS A 219 0.29 -4.94 19.55
N GLY A 220 -0.92 -4.43 19.78
CA GLY A 220 -1.59 -3.54 18.83
C GLY A 220 -0.86 -2.20 18.72
N THR A 221 -0.94 -1.55 17.56
CA THR A 221 -0.39 -0.22 17.32
C THR A 221 -1.50 0.82 17.10
N GLU A 222 -1.16 2.10 16.93
CA GLU A 222 -2.14 3.13 16.54
C GLU A 222 -2.84 2.82 15.19
N ASN A 223 -2.19 2.05 14.29
CA ASN A 223 -2.74 1.75 12.97
C ASN A 223 -3.87 0.70 13.01
N ILE A 224 -4.03 -0.04 14.10
CA ILE A 224 -5.07 -1.08 14.22
C ILE A 224 -6.45 -0.51 14.59
N GLY A 225 -6.51 0.74 15.03
CA GLY A 225 -7.77 1.40 15.37
C GLY A 225 -8.52 0.74 16.53
N ASN A 226 -9.83 0.63 16.41
CA ASN A 226 -10.69 -0.14 17.30
C ASN A 226 -11.34 -1.29 16.50
N PRO A 227 -10.72 -2.49 16.49
CA PRO A 227 -11.18 -3.60 15.66
C PRO A 227 -12.62 -4.05 15.88
N ARG A 228 -13.17 -3.87 17.08
CA ARG A 228 -14.58 -4.19 17.36
C ARG A 228 -15.57 -3.25 16.66
N ARG A 229 -15.16 -2.02 16.43
CA ARG A 229 -15.95 -1.00 15.72
C ARG A 229 -15.66 -0.99 14.22
N ASP A 230 -14.40 -1.15 13.85
CA ASP A 230 -13.91 -0.82 12.52
C ASP A 230 -14.04 -2.00 11.52
N PHE A 231 -14.20 -3.24 12.01
CA PHE A 231 -14.38 -4.45 11.18
C PHE A 231 -15.77 -5.08 11.35
N LYS A 232 -16.18 -5.88 10.36
CA LYS A 232 -17.41 -6.68 10.45
C LYS A 232 -17.34 -7.61 11.66
N PRO A 233 -18.42 -7.72 12.46
CA PRO A 233 -18.48 -8.66 13.58
C PRO A 233 -18.06 -10.08 13.16
N VAL A 234 -17.32 -10.76 14.03
CA VAL A 234 -16.96 -12.17 13.88
C VAL A 234 -18.15 -13.01 14.32
N GLU A 235 -18.61 -13.91 13.45
CA GLU A 235 -19.64 -14.88 13.80
C GLU A 235 -19.03 -16.04 14.62
N GLU A 236 -19.83 -16.71 15.45
CA GLU A 236 -19.33 -17.75 16.37
C GLU A 236 -18.64 -18.92 15.65
N ASN A 237 -19.09 -19.26 14.44
CA ASN A 237 -18.47 -20.27 13.56
C ASN A 237 -17.22 -19.77 12.82
N GLU A 238 -16.93 -18.47 12.84
CA GLU A 238 -15.76 -17.85 12.20
C GLU A 238 -14.60 -17.64 13.17
N ASP A 239 -14.83 -17.58 14.49
CA ASP A 239 -13.79 -17.29 15.48
C ASP A 239 -12.84 -18.48 15.71
N PHE A 240 -11.83 -18.58 14.85
CA PHE A 240 -10.74 -19.54 14.97
C PHE A 240 -9.55 -19.00 15.77
N ALA A 241 -9.55 -17.71 16.12
CA ALA A 241 -8.38 -17.02 16.63
C ALA A 241 -8.10 -17.39 18.10
N ILE A 242 -9.16 -17.71 18.85
CA ILE A 242 -9.09 -18.11 20.24
C ILE A 242 -9.03 -19.64 20.33
N VAL A 243 -7.83 -20.18 20.56
CA VAL A 243 -7.70 -21.60 20.94
C VAL A 243 -7.91 -21.70 22.45
N LYS A 244 -9.07 -22.23 22.89
CA LYS A 244 -9.22 -22.64 24.29
C LYS A 244 -8.18 -23.70 24.56
N GLY A 245 -7.24 -23.43 25.48
CA GLY A 245 -6.32 -24.46 25.93
C GLY A 245 -7.14 -25.56 26.58
N ASP A 246 -7.08 -26.79 26.05
CA ASP A 246 -7.53 -27.94 26.81
C ASP A 246 -6.72 -27.96 28.10
N ALA A 247 -7.43 -27.86 29.23
CA ALA A 247 -6.84 -28.10 30.54
C ALA A 247 -6.31 -29.53 30.53
N ALA A 248 -4.98 -29.68 30.52
CA ALA A 248 -4.32 -30.95 30.79
C ALA A 248 -4.48 -31.32 32.27
#